data_AF-A0A7W5HRQ2-F1
#
_entry.id   AF-A0A7W5HRQ2-F1
#
_cell.length_a   1.000
_cell.length_b   1.000
_cell.length_c   1.000
_cell.angle_alpha   90.00
_cell.angle_beta   90.00
_cell.angle_gamma   90.00
#
_symmetry.space_group_name_H-M   'P 1'
#
loop_
_entity.id
_entity.type
_entity.pdbx_description
1 polymer ?
#
loop_
_entity_poly.entity_id
_entity_poly.type
_entity_poly.pdbx_seq_one_letter_code
_entity_poly.pdbx_strand_id
1 'polypeptide(L)'
;MLKGYGAVILDGAWLTLQLALSSMVLAIVLGLIGVALRLSPIRWLAWLGDLYSTVIRGIPDLVLILLIFYGGQDLLNRVAPMLGYDDYIDLNPLAAGIGTLGFIFGAYLSETFRGAFMAIPKGQAEAGMAYGMSSFQVFFRVLVPQMIRLAIPGFTNNWLVLTKATALISVVGLQDMMFKAKQAADATREPFTFFLAVAAMYLVITSVSLLALRHLEKRYSVGVRAADL
;
A
#
# COMPACT_ATOMS: atom_id res chain seq x y z
N MET A 1 26.00 17.79 13.38
CA MET A 1 25.99 16.88 12.20
C MET A 1 24.91 17.20 11.15
N LEU A 2 23.79 17.88 11.47
CA LEU A 2 22.75 18.23 10.47
C LEU A 2 22.49 19.74 10.33
N LYS A 3 23.41 20.61 10.78
CA LYS A 3 23.32 22.08 10.66
C LYS A 3 21.95 22.69 11.07
N GLY A 4 21.27 22.11 12.06
CA GLY A 4 19.95 22.56 12.55
C GLY A 4 18.73 21.98 11.82
N TYR A 5 18.90 21.27 10.71
CA TYR A 5 17.80 20.71 9.91
C TYR A 5 17.20 19.40 10.48
N GLY A 6 17.78 18.85 11.54
CA GLY A 6 17.30 17.59 12.14
C GLY A 6 15.82 17.63 12.54
N ALA A 7 15.38 18.72 13.18
CA ALA A 7 13.99 18.89 13.59
C ALA A 7 13.03 18.98 12.38
N VAL A 8 13.43 19.69 11.33
CA VAL A 8 12.65 19.84 10.09
C VAL A 8 12.49 18.51 9.37
N ILE A 9 13.55 17.70 9.36
CA ILE A 9 13.54 16.38 8.74
C ILE A 9 12.67 15.40 9.56
N LEU A 10 12.72 15.47 10.89
CA LEU A 10 11.84 14.67 11.77
C LEU A 10 10.36 15.05 11.60
N ASP A 11 10.06 16.33 11.41
CA ASP A 11 8.70 16.78 11.09
C ASP A 11 8.23 16.18 9.74
N GLY A 12 9.10 16.19 8.73
CA GLY A 12 8.86 15.48 7.47
C GLY A 12 8.63 13.98 7.65
N ALA A 13 9.31 13.33 8.61
CA ALA A 13 9.14 11.91 8.91
C ALA A 13 7.75 11.59 9.48
N TRP A 14 7.15 12.49 10.25
CA TRP A 14 5.77 12.35 10.71
C TRP A 14 4.80 12.34 9.53
N LEU A 15 4.96 13.26 8.57
CA LEU A 15 4.15 13.30 7.36
C LEU A 15 4.35 12.04 6.50
N THR A 16 5.58 11.53 6.39
CA THR A 16 5.88 10.25 5.73
C THR A 16 5.12 9.08 6.37
N LEU A 17 5.07 9.01 7.71
CA LEU A 17 4.33 7.96 8.42
C LEU A 17 2.81 8.09 8.21
N GLN A 18 2.27 9.31 8.27
CA GLN A 18 0.85 9.55 8.00
C GLN A 18 0.47 9.12 6.58
N LEU A 19 1.28 9.48 5.59
CA LEU A 19 1.10 9.07 4.22
C LEU A 19 1.15 7.54 4.09
N ALA A 20 2.19 6.89 4.64
CA ALA A 20 2.37 5.45 4.54
C ALA A 20 1.17 4.68 5.16
N LEU A 21 0.79 5.04 6.38
CA LEU A 21 -0.30 4.38 7.10
C LEU A 21 -1.66 4.58 6.40
N SER A 22 -1.98 5.82 6.02
CA SER A 22 -3.26 6.13 5.36
C SER A 22 -3.36 5.49 3.97
N SER A 23 -2.26 5.50 3.21
CA SER A 23 -2.18 4.81 1.92
C SER A 23 -2.33 3.30 2.07
N MET A 24 -1.74 2.71 3.13
CA MET A 24 -1.87 1.29 3.40
C MET A 24 -3.31 0.91 3.74
N VAL A 25 -4.02 1.71 4.54
CA VAL A 25 -5.44 1.48 4.81
C VAL A 25 -6.26 1.49 3.52
N LEU A 26 -6.05 2.48 2.66
CA LEU A 26 -6.73 2.54 1.36
C LEU A 26 -6.34 1.37 0.45
N ALA A 27 -5.06 0.99 0.42
CA ALA A 27 -4.57 -0.14 -0.35
C ALA A 27 -5.20 -1.47 0.11
N ILE A 28 -5.43 -1.67 1.40
CA ILE A 28 -6.14 -2.85 1.91
C ILE A 28 -7.56 -2.89 1.36
N VAL A 29 -8.29 -1.77 1.44
CA VAL A 29 -9.67 -1.68 0.94
C VAL A 29 -9.72 -1.97 -0.56
N LEU A 30 -8.88 -1.30 -1.35
CA LEU A 30 -8.81 -1.49 -2.80
C LEU A 30 -8.31 -2.89 -3.18
N GLY A 31 -7.38 -3.46 -2.41
CA GLY A 31 -6.88 -4.82 -2.60
C GLY A 31 -7.95 -5.88 -2.33
N LEU A 32 -8.77 -5.70 -1.30
CA LEU A 32 -9.93 -6.56 -1.00
C LEU A 32 -11.00 -6.47 -2.10
N ILE A 33 -11.30 -5.27 -2.59
CA ILE A 33 -12.20 -5.08 -3.74
C ILE A 33 -11.60 -5.76 -4.98
N GLY A 34 -10.32 -5.55 -5.26
CA GLY A 34 -9.62 -6.13 -6.41
C GLY A 34 -9.64 -7.65 -6.39
N VAL A 35 -9.36 -8.29 -5.25
CA VAL A 35 -9.42 -9.76 -5.16
C VAL A 35 -10.86 -10.27 -5.27
N ALA A 36 -11.85 -9.57 -4.71
CA ALA A 36 -13.25 -9.94 -4.85
C ALA A 36 -13.72 -9.90 -6.31
N LEU A 37 -13.29 -8.89 -7.08
CA LEU A 37 -13.54 -8.82 -8.52
C LEU A 37 -12.92 -10.00 -9.25
N ARG A 38 -11.63 -10.29 -8.99
CA ARG A 38 -10.88 -11.38 -9.63
C ARG A 38 -11.41 -12.77 -9.34
N LEU A 39 -11.95 -12.98 -8.14
CA LEU A 39 -12.57 -14.24 -7.73
C LEU A 39 -14.07 -14.32 -8.08
N SER A 40 -14.62 -13.30 -8.72
CA SER A 40 -16.02 -13.26 -9.10
C SER A 40 -16.35 -14.38 -10.11
N PRO A 41 -17.50 -15.06 -9.99
CA PRO A 41 -17.96 -16.01 -11.00
C PRO A 41 -18.30 -15.33 -12.34
N ILE A 42 -18.50 -14.01 -12.32
CA ILE A 42 -18.84 -13.23 -13.50
C ILE A 42 -17.56 -12.86 -14.25
N ARG A 43 -17.40 -13.43 -15.45
CA ARG A 43 -16.15 -13.33 -16.24
C ARG A 43 -15.69 -11.89 -16.51
N TRP A 44 -16.61 -10.96 -16.74
CA TRP A 44 -16.25 -9.56 -17.00
C TRP A 44 -15.74 -8.84 -15.75
N LEU A 45 -16.28 -9.14 -14.56
CA LEU A 45 -15.77 -8.61 -13.29
C LEU A 45 -14.38 -9.16 -12.99
N ALA A 46 -14.19 -10.46 -13.21
CA ALA A 46 -12.88 -11.10 -13.06
C ALA A 46 -11.83 -10.46 -13.98
N TRP A 47 -12.18 -10.27 -15.25
CA TRP A 47 -11.32 -9.59 -16.22
C TRP A 47 -10.96 -8.17 -15.82
N LEU A 48 -11.91 -7.39 -15.28
CA LEU A 48 -11.65 -6.02 -14.83
C LEU A 48 -10.66 -6.00 -13.66
N GLY A 49 -10.79 -6.92 -12.71
CA GLY A 49 -9.85 -7.08 -11.61
C GLY A 49 -8.45 -7.53 -12.07
N ASP A 50 -8.39 -8.45 -13.05
CA ASP A 50 -7.13 -8.89 -13.65
C ASP A 50 -6.45 -7.76 -14.44
N LEU A 51 -7.22 -6.98 -15.21
CA LEU A 51 -6.72 -5.82 -15.94
C LEU A 51 -6.13 -4.78 -14.98
N TYR A 52 -6.87 -4.41 -13.94
CA TYR A 52 -6.39 -3.49 -12.90
C TYR A 52 -5.06 -3.97 -12.30
N SER A 53 -5.00 -5.23 -11.83
CA SER A 53 -3.77 -5.79 -11.25
C SER A 53 -2.61 -5.80 -12.26
N THR A 54 -2.88 -6.20 -13.50
CA THR A 54 -1.84 -6.41 -14.53
C THR A 54 -1.25 -5.09 -15.02
N VAL A 55 -2.10 -4.11 -15.32
CA VAL A 55 -1.67 -2.80 -15.82
C VAL A 55 -0.88 -2.07 -14.75
N ILE A 56 -1.41 -2.00 -13.53
CA ILE A 56 -0.77 -1.23 -12.45
C ILE A 56 0.57 -1.84 -12.04
N ARG A 57 0.66 -3.17 -11.95
CA ARG A 57 1.93 -3.83 -11.58
C ARG A 57 2.90 -3.95 -12.76
N GLY A 58 2.45 -3.69 -13.99
CA GLY A 58 3.26 -3.72 -15.20
C GLY A 58 3.92 -2.38 -15.53
N ILE A 59 3.41 -1.27 -14.99
CA ILE A 59 3.94 0.08 -15.21
C ILE A 59 4.82 0.47 -14.00
N PRO A 60 5.97 1.16 -14.20
CA PRO A 60 6.80 1.63 -13.09
C PRO A 60 6.04 2.56 -12.14
N ASP A 61 6.21 2.37 -10.82
CA ASP A 61 5.52 3.13 -9.77
C ASP A 61 5.67 4.65 -9.92
N LEU A 62 6.89 5.13 -10.21
CA LEU A 62 7.13 6.56 -10.40
C LEU A 62 6.32 7.14 -11.56
N VAL A 63 6.19 6.39 -12.67
CA VAL A 63 5.42 6.83 -13.83
C VAL A 63 3.93 6.90 -13.47
N LEU A 64 3.41 5.88 -12.78
CA LEU A 64 2.02 5.89 -12.30
C LEU A 64 1.77 7.03 -11.32
N ILE A 65 2.70 7.30 -10.42
CA ILE A 65 2.58 8.41 -9.47
C ILE A 65 2.41 9.73 -10.20
N LEU A 66 3.26 10.01 -11.20
CA LEU A 66 3.17 11.24 -11.99
C LEU A 66 1.86 11.29 -12.80
N LEU A 67 1.48 10.19 -13.46
CA LEU A 67 0.25 10.13 -14.25
C LEU A 67 -1.01 10.31 -13.40
N ILE A 68 -1.09 9.65 -12.24
CA ILE A 68 -2.27 9.73 -11.37
C ILE A 68 -2.34 11.10 -10.70
N PHE A 69 -1.20 11.67 -10.28
CA PHE A 69 -1.21 12.98 -9.65
C PHE A 69 -1.61 14.07 -10.64
N TYR A 70 -0.88 14.22 -11.74
CA TYR A 70 -1.15 15.28 -12.72
C TYR A 70 -2.43 15.01 -13.51
N GLY A 71 -2.63 13.77 -13.96
CA GLY A 71 -3.84 13.38 -14.68
C GLY A 71 -5.09 13.38 -13.79
N GLY A 72 -4.97 13.04 -12.50
CA GLY A 72 -6.06 13.13 -11.54
C GLY A 72 -6.49 14.57 -11.27
N GLN A 73 -5.54 15.50 -11.15
CA GLN A 73 -5.84 16.92 -11.02
C GLN A 73 -6.50 17.50 -12.28
N ASP A 74 -5.99 17.17 -13.47
CA ASP A 74 -6.60 17.57 -14.74
C ASP A 74 -8.02 16.98 -14.90
N LEU A 75 -8.20 15.69 -14.63
CA LEU A 75 -9.50 15.04 -14.71
C LEU A 75 -10.50 15.64 -13.72
N LEU A 76 -10.10 15.88 -12.48
CA LEU A 76 -10.95 16.50 -11.47
C LEU A 76 -11.44 17.87 -11.93
N ASN A 77 -10.53 18.71 -12.45
CA ASN A 77 -10.87 20.04 -12.92
C ASN A 77 -11.68 20.06 -14.23
N ARG A 78 -11.66 18.97 -15.02
CA ARG A 78 -12.56 18.81 -16.17
C ARG A 78 -13.97 18.37 -15.79
N VAL A 79 -14.09 17.56 -14.74
CA VAL A 79 -15.38 17.02 -14.27
C VAL A 79 -16.07 17.97 -13.29
N ALA A 80 -15.31 18.71 -12.47
CA ALA A 80 -15.84 19.63 -11.47
C ALA A 80 -16.87 20.65 -12.04
N PRO A 81 -16.63 21.30 -13.20
CA PRO A 81 -17.63 22.19 -13.81
C PRO A 81 -18.92 21.47 -14.20
N MET A 82 -18.84 20.20 -14.62
CA MET A 82 -20.02 19.40 -14.95
C MET A 82 -20.89 19.08 -13.72
N LEU A 83 -20.31 19.16 -12.52
CA LEU A 83 -20.97 18.97 -11.24
C LEU A 83 -21.39 20.30 -10.58
N GLY A 84 -21.20 21.43 -11.27
CA GLY A 84 -21.55 22.77 -10.76
C GLY A 84 -20.46 23.43 -9.92
N TYR A 85 -19.21 22.94 -9.98
CA TYR A 85 -18.04 23.59 -9.38
C TYR A 85 -17.23 24.30 -10.46
N ASP A 86 -17.42 25.61 -10.58
CA ASP A 86 -16.77 26.42 -11.63
C ASP A 86 -15.34 26.87 -11.27
N ASP A 87 -14.98 26.77 -9.98
CA ASP A 87 -13.64 27.13 -9.50
C ASP A 87 -12.63 26.00 -9.68
N TYR A 88 -11.37 26.39 -9.90
CA TYR A 88 -10.25 25.46 -9.96
C TYR A 88 -10.03 24.79 -8.60
N ILE A 89 -10.03 23.45 -8.59
CA ILE A 89 -9.81 22.64 -7.39
C ILE A 89 -8.34 22.21 -7.34
N ASP A 90 -7.60 22.79 -6.41
CA ASP A 90 -6.26 22.32 -6.05
C ASP A 90 -6.34 21.09 -5.14
N LEU A 91 -5.81 19.97 -5.64
CA LEU A 91 -5.73 18.75 -4.86
C LEU A 91 -4.66 18.88 -3.78
N ASN A 92 -5.06 18.63 -2.53
CA ASN A 92 -4.12 18.55 -1.43
C ASN A 92 -3.06 17.45 -1.72
N PRO A 93 -1.73 17.76 -1.67
CA PRO A 93 -0.69 16.81 -2.03
C PRO A 93 -0.68 15.54 -1.17
N LEU A 94 -1.07 15.62 0.11
CA LEU A 94 -1.18 14.46 0.99
C LEU A 94 -2.36 13.58 0.55
N ALA A 95 -3.53 14.16 0.28
CA ALA A 95 -4.70 13.42 -0.18
C ALA A 95 -4.45 12.75 -1.55
N ALA A 96 -3.83 13.49 -2.49
CA ALA A 96 -3.43 12.96 -3.78
C ALA A 96 -2.39 11.83 -3.64
N GLY A 97 -1.41 12.00 -2.75
CA GLY A 97 -0.43 10.96 -2.44
C GLY A 97 -1.06 9.70 -1.84
N ILE A 98 -2.01 9.87 -0.90
CA ILE A 98 -2.76 8.76 -0.29
C ILE A 98 -3.55 8.00 -1.35
N GLY A 99 -4.30 8.72 -2.20
CA GLY A 99 -5.08 8.13 -3.29
C GLY A 99 -4.20 7.37 -4.28
N THR A 100 -3.08 7.99 -4.67
CA THR A 100 -2.12 7.43 -5.63
C THR A 100 -1.46 6.15 -5.11
N LEU A 101 -0.82 6.21 -3.94
CA LEU A 101 -0.16 5.05 -3.35
C LEU A 101 -1.17 3.97 -2.96
N GLY A 102 -2.33 4.36 -2.42
CA GLY A 102 -3.42 3.44 -2.11
C GLY A 102 -3.88 2.67 -3.34
N PHE A 103 -4.05 3.36 -4.48
CA PHE A 103 -4.45 2.72 -5.73
C PHE A 103 -3.38 1.81 -6.31
N ILE A 104 -2.10 2.23 -6.28
CA ILE A 104 -0.99 1.39 -6.77
C ILE A 104 -0.85 0.14 -5.90
N PHE A 105 -0.68 0.32 -4.58
CA PHE A 105 -0.48 -0.79 -3.65
C PHE A 105 -1.75 -1.63 -3.42
N GLY A 106 -2.93 -1.10 -3.74
CA GLY A 106 -4.16 -1.88 -3.82
C GLY A 106 -4.06 -3.01 -4.85
N ALA A 107 -3.43 -2.77 -6.00
CA ALA A 107 -3.21 -3.80 -7.03
C ALA A 107 -2.24 -4.88 -6.53
N TYR A 108 -1.15 -4.47 -5.88
CA TYR A 108 -0.19 -5.41 -5.28
C TYR A 108 -0.80 -6.24 -4.14
N LEU A 109 -1.63 -5.62 -3.28
CA LEU A 109 -2.34 -6.34 -2.22
C LEU A 109 -3.42 -7.26 -2.78
N SER A 110 -4.12 -6.87 -3.85
CA SER A 110 -5.08 -7.76 -4.53
C SER A 110 -4.40 -9.05 -4.98
N GLU A 111 -3.19 -8.99 -5.56
CA GLU A 111 -2.43 -10.20 -5.90
C GLU A 111 -2.04 -11.00 -4.66
N THR A 112 -1.58 -10.32 -3.61
CA THR A 112 -1.18 -10.97 -2.35
C THR A 112 -2.35 -11.74 -1.74
N PHE A 113 -3.53 -11.12 -1.67
CA PHE A 113 -4.74 -11.76 -1.15
C PHE A 113 -5.21 -12.90 -2.06
N ARG A 114 -5.11 -12.73 -3.38
CA ARG A 114 -5.45 -13.80 -4.33
C ARG A 114 -4.53 -15.01 -4.15
N GLY A 115 -3.21 -14.79 -4.08
CA GLY A 115 -2.23 -15.84 -3.85
C GLY A 115 -2.45 -16.56 -2.53
N ALA A 116 -2.73 -15.80 -1.46
CA ALA A 116 -3.05 -16.35 -0.15
C ALA A 116 -4.34 -17.18 -0.16
N PHE A 117 -5.38 -16.72 -0.86
CA PHE A 117 -6.64 -17.46 -0.98
C PHE A 117 -6.46 -18.76 -1.78
N MET A 118 -5.73 -18.72 -2.89
CA MET A 118 -5.45 -19.89 -3.73
C MET A 118 -4.54 -20.93 -3.07
N ALA A 119 -3.75 -20.52 -2.07
CA ALA A 119 -2.92 -21.42 -1.28
C ALA A 119 -3.71 -22.24 -0.23
N ILE A 120 -4.99 -21.93 -0.01
CA ILE A 120 -5.85 -22.70 0.90
C ILE A 120 -6.25 -24.03 0.24
N PRO A 121 -6.03 -25.19 0.89
CA PRO A 121 -6.48 -26.47 0.35
C PRO A 121 -7.99 -26.50 0.13
N LYS A 122 -8.44 -26.91 -1.06
CA LYS A 122 -9.88 -26.97 -1.43
C LYS A 122 -10.71 -27.80 -0.45
N GLY A 123 -10.12 -28.86 0.12
CA GLY A 123 -10.76 -29.72 1.11
C GLY A 123 -11.21 -29.00 2.39
N GLN A 124 -10.65 -27.84 2.72
CA GLN A 124 -11.11 -27.02 3.86
C GLN A 124 -12.54 -26.51 3.65
N ALA A 125 -12.85 -26.05 2.44
CA ALA A 125 -14.19 -25.61 2.10
C ALA A 125 -15.17 -26.79 2.04
N GLU A 126 -14.75 -27.89 1.42
CA GLU A 126 -15.54 -29.12 1.28
C GLU A 126 -15.87 -29.74 2.65
N ALA A 127 -14.91 -29.80 3.57
CA ALA A 127 -15.12 -30.30 4.92
C ALA A 127 -16.12 -29.46 5.72
N GLY A 128 -16.03 -28.12 5.62
CA GLY A 128 -16.98 -27.22 6.28
C GLY A 128 -18.40 -27.42 5.75
N MET A 129 -18.57 -27.54 4.44
CA MET A 129 -19.87 -27.83 3.82
C MET A 129 -20.40 -29.21 4.20
N ALA A 130 -19.55 -30.24 4.24
CA ALA A 130 -19.93 -31.59 4.68
C ALA A 130 -20.35 -31.65 6.15
N TYR A 131 -19.82 -30.76 6.99
CA TYR A 131 -20.21 -30.58 8.38
C TYR A 131 -21.52 -29.77 8.56
N GLY A 132 -22.18 -29.39 7.47
CA GLY A 132 -23.46 -28.66 7.48
C GLY A 132 -23.33 -27.15 7.59
N MET A 133 -22.14 -26.58 7.41
CA MET A 133 -21.96 -25.13 7.38
C MET A 133 -22.45 -24.55 6.04
N SER A 134 -23.17 -23.43 6.10
CA SER A 134 -23.50 -22.64 4.90
C SER A 134 -22.24 -22.06 4.25
N SER A 135 -22.28 -21.76 2.95
CA SER A 135 -21.15 -21.18 2.22
C SER A 135 -20.62 -19.89 2.87
N PHE A 136 -21.51 -19.09 3.47
CA PHE A 136 -21.13 -17.88 4.20
C PHE A 136 -20.36 -18.20 5.49
N GLN A 137 -20.80 -19.20 6.25
CA GLN A 137 -20.09 -19.66 7.44
C GLN A 137 -18.74 -20.25 7.08
N VAL A 138 -18.64 -21.07 6.03
CA VAL A 138 -17.36 -21.62 5.55
C VAL A 138 -16.42 -20.48 5.16
N PHE A 139 -16.91 -19.50 4.40
CA PHE A 139 -16.09 -18.37 3.96
C PHE A 139 -15.54 -17.57 5.15
N PHE A 140 -16.40 -17.05 6.03
CA PHE A 140 -15.96 -16.15 7.11
C PHE A 140 -15.28 -16.88 8.29
N ARG A 141 -15.68 -18.11 8.60
CA ARG A 141 -15.15 -18.83 9.77
C ARG A 141 -13.98 -19.76 9.45
N VAL A 142 -13.86 -20.22 8.20
CA VAL A 142 -12.82 -21.18 7.79
C VAL A 142 -11.82 -20.55 6.83
N LEU A 143 -12.28 -19.98 5.72
CA LEU A 143 -11.39 -19.50 4.65
C LEU A 143 -10.71 -18.16 4.97
N VAL A 144 -11.46 -17.16 5.42
CA VAL A 144 -10.92 -15.81 5.70
C VAL A 144 -9.80 -15.84 6.75
N PRO A 145 -9.93 -16.51 7.91
CA PRO A 145 -8.83 -16.57 8.89
C PRO A 145 -7.56 -17.23 8.33
N GLN A 146 -7.71 -18.28 7.51
CA GLN A 146 -6.58 -18.94 6.85
C GLN A 146 -5.93 -18.04 5.80
N MET A 147 -6.74 -17.36 4.98
CA MET A 147 -6.28 -16.39 3.98
C MET A 147 -5.47 -15.27 4.64
N ILE A 148 -5.98 -14.69 5.73
CA ILE A 148 -5.29 -13.61 6.45
C ILE A 148 -3.90 -14.08 6.87
N ARG A 149 -3.79 -15.27 7.47
CA ARG A 149 -2.49 -15.82 7.89
C ARG A 149 -1.53 -15.97 6.71
N LEU A 150 -2.00 -16.56 5.61
CA LEU A 150 -1.19 -16.78 4.41
C LEU A 150 -0.81 -15.46 3.70
N ALA A 151 -1.59 -14.40 3.89
CA ALA A 151 -1.32 -13.08 3.33
C ALA A 151 -0.30 -12.26 4.13
N ILE A 152 -0.07 -12.54 5.42
CA ILE A 152 0.81 -11.73 6.30
C ILE A 152 2.22 -11.51 5.73
N PRO A 153 2.92 -12.53 5.19
CA PRO A 153 4.27 -12.33 4.65
C PRO A 153 4.26 -11.38 3.44
N GLY A 154 3.32 -11.57 2.51
CA GLY A 154 3.17 -10.69 1.35
C GLY A 154 2.70 -9.29 1.72
N PHE A 155 1.81 -9.17 2.71
CA PHE A 155 1.38 -7.89 3.28
C PHE A 155 2.56 -7.13 3.88
N THR A 156 3.39 -7.81 4.67
CA THR A 156 4.60 -7.25 5.27
C THR A 156 5.57 -6.73 4.22
N ASN A 157 5.78 -7.49 3.14
CA ASN A 157 6.61 -7.04 2.03
C ASN A 157 6.03 -5.77 1.37
N ASN A 158 4.73 -5.76 1.08
CA ASN A 158 4.07 -4.59 0.50
C ASN A 158 4.14 -3.36 1.41
N TRP A 159 4.03 -3.52 2.73
CA TRP A 159 4.23 -2.43 3.69
C TRP A 159 5.62 -1.80 3.59
N LEU A 160 6.67 -2.63 3.52
CA LEU A 160 8.05 -2.14 3.42
C LEU A 160 8.29 -1.42 2.10
N VAL A 161 7.74 -1.93 1.00
CA VAL A 161 7.85 -1.29 -0.32
C VAL A 161 7.06 0.02 -0.36
N LEU A 162 5.81 0.04 0.13
CA LEU A 162 4.99 1.25 0.21
C LEU A 162 5.65 2.33 1.04
N THR A 163 6.19 1.97 2.20
CA THR A 163 6.90 2.91 3.09
C THR A 163 8.06 3.58 2.35
N LYS A 164 8.84 2.83 1.55
CA LYS A 164 9.91 3.41 0.73
C LYS A 164 9.39 4.21 -0.45
N ALA A 165 8.29 3.79 -1.07
CA ALA A 165 7.66 4.48 -2.20
C ALA A 165 7.09 5.85 -1.82
N THR A 166 6.83 6.12 -0.53
CA THR A 166 6.49 7.48 -0.06
C THR A 166 7.52 8.53 -0.49
N ALA A 167 8.81 8.17 -0.55
CA ALA A 167 9.87 9.06 -1.01
C ALA A 167 9.65 9.50 -2.47
N LEU A 168 8.97 8.71 -3.31
CA LEU A 168 8.65 9.09 -4.68
C LEU A 168 7.58 10.17 -4.75
N ILE A 169 6.69 10.26 -3.75
CA ILE A 169 5.67 11.32 -3.67
C ILE A 169 6.32 12.70 -3.44
N SER A 170 7.51 12.74 -2.83
CA SER A 170 8.29 13.98 -2.68
C SER A 170 8.60 14.67 -4.01
N VAL A 171 8.69 13.91 -5.11
CA VAL A 171 8.92 14.44 -6.47
C VAL A 171 7.77 15.30 -6.93
N VAL A 172 6.56 15.04 -6.41
CA VAL A 172 5.34 15.75 -6.79
C VAL A 172 4.96 16.84 -5.78
N GLY A 173 5.91 17.23 -4.93
CA GLY A 173 5.80 18.43 -4.10
C GLY A 173 5.26 18.19 -2.69
N LEU A 174 5.03 16.95 -2.26
CA LEU A 174 4.77 16.67 -0.86
C LEU A 174 6.02 16.94 -0.03
N GLN A 175 5.90 17.78 1.00
CA GLN A 175 7.03 18.17 1.85
C GLN A 175 7.35 17.14 2.95
N ASP A 176 7.55 15.90 2.53
CA ASP A 176 7.86 14.77 3.39
C ASP A 176 9.35 14.75 3.82
N MET A 177 9.75 13.69 4.52
CA MET A 177 11.13 13.50 4.99
C MET A 177 12.17 13.62 3.86
N MET A 178 11.90 13.00 2.71
CA MET A 178 12.83 13.01 1.57
C MET A 178 12.93 14.40 0.96
N PHE A 179 11.80 15.10 0.81
CA PHE A 179 11.75 16.48 0.32
C PHE A 179 12.56 17.43 1.21
N LYS A 180 12.33 17.39 2.52
CA LYS A 180 13.02 18.26 3.49
C LYS A 180 14.53 18.01 3.51
N ALA A 181 14.94 16.75 3.42
CA ALA A 181 16.36 16.40 3.36
C ALA A 181 17.02 16.85 2.05
N LYS A 182 16.33 16.72 0.91
CA LYS A 182 16.82 17.23 -0.38
C LYS A 182 16.98 18.76 -0.32
N GLN A 183 16.00 19.47 0.22
CA GLN A 183 16.09 20.93 0.38
C GLN A 183 17.29 21.34 1.27
N ALA A 184 17.52 20.63 2.38
CA ALA A 184 18.66 20.87 3.24
C ALA A 184 19.99 20.55 2.53
N ALA A 185 20.06 19.42 1.81
CA ALA A 185 21.21 19.03 0.99
C ALA A 185 21.58 20.10 -0.03
N ASP A 186 20.60 20.64 -0.75
CA ASP A 186 20.79 21.67 -1.76
C ASP A 186 21.25 22.99 -1.12
N ALA A 187 20.68 23.37 0.03
CA ALA A 187 21.03 24.58 0.76
C ALA A 187 22.44 24.54 1.36
N THR A 188 22.88 23.39 1.87
CA THR A 188 24.19 23.23 2.52
C THR A 188 25.27 22.67 1.60
N ARG A 189 24.90 22.25 0.39
CA ARG A 189 25.73 21.53 -0.59
C ARG A 189 26.37 20.26 -0.04
N GLU A 190 25.65 19.54 0.82
CA GLU A 190 26.13 18.30 1.47
C GLU A 190 25.18 17.11 1.25
N PRO A 191 24.87 16.73 -0.01
CA PRO A 191 23.86 15.71 -0.31
C PRO A 191 24.11 14.35 0.34
N PHE A 192 25.37 13.92 0.42
CA PHE A 192 25.73 12.64 1.05
C PHE A 192 25.28 12.57 2.52
N THR A 193 25.54 13.61 3.30
CA THR A 193 25.21 13.64 4.74
C THR A 193 23.70 13.57 4.96
N PHE A 194 22.91 14.33 4.19
CA PHE A 194 21.45 14.36 4.34
C PHE A 194 20.77 13.10 3.82
N PHE A 195 21.20 12.55 2.69
CA PHE A 195 20.65 11.29 2.18
C PHE A 195 21.04 10.09 3.05
N LEU A 196 22.23 10.09 3.65
CA LEU A 196 22.61 9.06 4.63
C LEU A 196 21.73 9.13 5.90
N ALA A 197 21.42 10.34 6.37
CA ALA A 197 20.49 10.52 7.48
C ALA A 197 19.07 10.01 7.14
N VAL A 198 18.57 10.31 5.93
CA VAL A 198 17.27 9.79 5.46
C VAL A 198 17.28 8.27 5.34
N ALA A 199 18.34 7.69 4.78
CA ALA A 199 18.49 6.24 4.69
C ALA A 199 18.45 5.59 6.08
N ALA A 200 19.15 6.17 7.06
CA ALA A 200 19.14 5.69 8.44
C ALA A 200 17.72 5.77 9.06
N MET A 201 16.98 6.86 8.84
CA MET A 201 15.61 6.97 9.37
C MET A 201 14.64 6.01 8.70
N TYR A 202 14.69 5.83 7.37
CA TYR A 202 13.89 4.81 6.70
C TYR A 202 14.24 3.41 7.23
N LEU A 203 15.52 3.13 7.50
CA LEU A 203 15.95 1.87 8.10
C LEU A 203 15.36 1.70 9.51
N VAL A 204 15.34 2.75 10.33
CA VAL A 204 14.70 2.73 11.66
C VAL A 204 13.20 2.45 11.54
N ILE A 205 12.49 3.21 10.69
CA ILE A 205 11.04 3.07 10.47
C ILE A 205 10.71 1.64 10.02
N THR A 206 11.42 1.13 9.03
CA THR A 206 11.20 -0.21 8.48
C THR A 206 11.60 -1.32 9.45
N SER A 207 12.68 -1.16 10.22
CA SER A 207 13.11 -2.14 11.24
C SER A 207 12.10 -2.23 12.39
N VAL A 208 11.64 -1.09 12.91
CA VAL A 208 10.61 -1.04 13.95
C VAL A 208 9.30 -1.65 13.44
N SER A 209 8.90 -1.30 12.21
CA SER A 209 7.74 -1.91 11.56
C SER A 209 7.85 -3.43 11.46
N LEU A 210 9.02 -3.93 11.06
CA LEU A 210 9.26 -5.36 10.90
C LEU A 210 9.19 -6.10 12.24
N LEU A 211 9.71 -5.50 13.33
CA LEU A 211 9.57 -6.06 14.67
C LEU A 211 8.10 -6.18 15.09
N ALA A 212 7.31 -5.14 14.86
CA ALA A 212 5.87 -5.16 15.14
C ALA A 212 5.13 -6.20 14.29
N LEU A 213 5.40 -6.25 12.99
CA LEU A 213 4.78 -7.19 12.06
C LEU A 213 5.19 -8.65 12.33
N ARG A 214 6.44 -8.91 12.71
CA ARG A 214 6.87 -10.25 13.16
C ARG A 214 6.14 -10.70 14.42
N HIS A 215 5.86 -9.78 15.34
CA HIS A 215 5.09 -10.11 16.54
C HIS A 215 3.64 -10.47 16.18
N LEU A 216 3.05 -9.73 15.22
CA LEU A 216 1.73 -10.02 14.67
C LEU A 216 1.71 -11.39 13.96
N GLU A 217 2.70 -11.66 13.11
CA GLU A 217 2.87 -12.92 12.40
C GLU A 217 2.93 -14.10 13.36
N LYS A 218 3.75 -14.02 14.42
CA LYS A 218 3.83 -15.07 15.45
C LYS A 218 2.49 -15.37 16.09
N ARG A 219 1.65 -14.35 16.34
CA ARG A 219 0.32 -14.51 16.93
C ARG A 219 -0.66 -15.22 15.98
N TYR A 220 -0.61 -14.94 14.69
CA TYR A 220 -1.47 -15.60 13.69
C TYR A 220 -0.95 -16.97 13.23
N SER A 221 0.34 -17.25 13.43
CA SER A 221 0.96 -18.54 13.13
C SER A 221 0.90 -19.55 14.28
N VAL A 222 0.31 -19.20 15.43
CA VAL A 222 0.11 -20.14 16.54
C VAL A 222 -0.81 -21.29 16.09
N GLY A 223 -0.30 -22.52 16.14
CA GLY A 223 -1.08 -23.74 15.90
C GLY A 223 -0.81 -24.46 14.58
N VAL A 224 0.11 -24.00 13.74
CA VAL A 224 0.55 -24.71 12.52
C VAL A 224 2.06 -24.84 12.50
N ARG A 225 2.57 -26.05 12.24
CA ARG A 225 4.00 -26.27 12.00
C ARG A 225 4.41 -25.38 10.83
N ALA A 226 5.44 -24.55 11.02
CA ALA A 226 6.12 -23.93 9.90
C ALA A 226 6.46 -25.07 8.93
N ALA A 227 5.95 -24.99 7.69
CA ALA A 227 6.44 -25.88 6.66
C ALA A 227 7.90 -25.44 6.44
N ASP A 228 8.83 -26.22 6.97
CA ASP A 228 10.24 -26.11 6.63
C ASP A 228 10.33 -26.37 5.12
N LEU A 229 10.56 -25.30 4.35
CA LEU A 229 10.87 -25.36 2.92
C LEU A 229 12.33 -25.73 2.73
#